data_AF-A0A0W7YSI7-F1
#
_entry.id   AF-A0A0W7YSI7-F1
#
_cell.length_a   1.000
_cell.length_b   1.000
_cell.length_c   1.000
_cell.angle_alpha   90.00
_cell.angle_beta   90.00
_cell.angle_gamma   90.00
#
_symmetry.space_group_name_H-M   'P 1'
#
loop_
_entity.id
_entity.type
_entity.pdbx_description
1 polymer ?
#
loop_
_entity_poly.entity_id
_entity_poly.type
_entity_poly.pdbx_seq_one_letter_code
_entity_poly.pdbx_strand_id
1 'polypeptide(L)'
;MSEASNFCANFIKLPWIERCMTMAEWSATWQNIGIVVTLIVGAATVWKIWSDIDTSRAQKINSEKLERTKFFLEQHRRLFDDQDLKEVLQYIDGDDDVLAQPEYWDKNRKFLVFIEEIQLLINSGLLDEDVCLYMFGHYASCAMNGKNFMEGIDFTDGHWGLFKKFAIEYESRKKLYSTNYVKDLKN
;
A
#
# COMPACT_ATOMS: atom_id res chain seq x y z
N MET A 1 -2.81 43.33 -68.14
CA MET A 1 -2.40 41.97 -67.75
C MET A 1 -1.20 42.13 -66.85
N SER A 2 -1.35 41.99 -65.52
CA SER A 2 -0.21 42.16 -64.60
C SER A 2 0.62 40.88 -64.56
N GLU A 3 1.90 40.98 -64.90
CA GLU A 3 2.87 39.90 -64.70
C GLU A 3 2.93 39.52 -63.21
N ALA A 4 2.77 38.23 -62.91
CA ALA A 4 2.94 37.71 -61.57
C ALA A 4 4.41 37.88 -61.16
N SER A 5 4.67 38.68 -60.13
CA SER A 5 6.01 38.84 -59.58
C SER A 5 6.46 37.54 -58.90
N ASN A 6 7.46 36.89 -59.48
CA ASN A 6 8.08 35.70 -58.92
C ASN A 6 9.02 36.10 -57.77
N PHE A 7 8.80 35.53 -56.57
CA PHE A 7 9.68 35.74 -55.43
C PHE A 7 10.65 34.56 -55.32
N CYS A 8 11.95 34.84 -55.45
CA CYS A 8 13.01 33.87 -55.19
C CYS A 8 13.58 34.19 -53.79
N ALA A 9 13.41 33.27 -52.84
CA ALA A 9 13.88 33.43 -51.46
C ALA A 9 15.42 33.32 -51.39
N ASN A 10 16.13 34.39 -51.72
CA ASN A 10 17.61 34.43 -51.61
C ASN A 10 18.12 34.52 -50.17
N PHE A 11 17.24 34.65 -49.17
CA PHE A 11 17.64 34.95 -47.79
C PHE A 11 17.82 33.71 -46.90
N ILE A 12 17.24 32.55 -47.28
CA ILE A 12 17.38 31.29 -46.52
C ILE A 12 17.47 30.15 -47.54
N LYS A 13 18.69 29.65 -47.81
CA LYS A 13 18.92 28.46 -48.66
C LYS A 13 18.48 27.20 -47.92
N LEU A 14 17.18 26.94 -47.90
CA LEU A 14 16.64 25.64 -47.52
C LEU A 14 16.84 24.67 -48.70
N PRO A 15 17.47 23.50 -48.52
CA PRO A 15 17.92 22.61 -49.60
C PRO A 15 16.79 21.99 -50.45
N TRP A 16 15.52 22.24 -50.10
CA TRP A 16 14.34 21.70 -50.78
C TRP A 16 13.48 22.76 -51.52
N ILE A 17 13.86 24.04 -51.48
CA ILE A 17 13.14 25.13 -52.21
C ILE A 17 14.11 25.76 -53.22
N GLU A 18 14.32 25.08 -54.35
CA GLU A 18 15.13 25.60 -55.47
C GLU A 18 14.29 26.30 -56.56
N ARG A 19 12.97 26.38 -56.39
CA ARG A 19 12.05 26.99 -57.36
C ARG A 19 11.59 28.37 -56.90
N CYS A 20 11.68 29.36 -57.80
CA CYS A 20 11.00 30.65 -57.64
C CYS A 20 9.49 30.41 -57.73
N MET A 21 8.76 30.89 -56.72
CA MET A 21 7.32 30.68 -56.58
C MET A 21 6.58 32.01 -56.69
N THR A 22 5.32 31.96 -57.12
CA THR A 22 4.43 33.12 -57.04
C THR A 22 4.04 33.40 -55.57
N MET A 23 3.66 34.63 -55.23
CA MET A 23 3.25 34.99 -53.86
C MET A 23 2.11 34.11 -53.32
N ALA A 24 1.22 33.64 -54.19
CA ALA A 24 0.14 32.73 -53.82
C ALA A 24 0.66 31.33 -53.42
N GLU A 25 1.59 30.77 -54.19
CA GLU A 25 2.22 29.47 -53.90
C GLU A 25 3.09 29.53 -52.64
N TRP A 26 3.77 30.64 -52.41
CA TRP A 26 4.55 30.86 -51.20
C TRP A 26 3.66 30.87 -49.94
N SER A 27 2.55 31.62 -49.97
CA SER A 27 1.59 31.67 -48.87
C SER A 27 0.96 30.30 -48.59
N ALA A 28 0.56 29.57 -49.65
CA ALA A 28 0.02 28.22 -49.53
C ALA A 28 1.02 27.23 -48.92
N THR A 29 2.31 27.34 -49.29
CA THR A 29 3.38 26.49 -48.73
C THR A 29 3.53 26.70 -47.23
N TRP A 30 3.52 27.95 -46.76
CA TRP A 30 3.59 28.25 -45.32
C TRP A 30 2.36 27.81 -44.53
N GLN A 31 1.16 27.90 -45.13
CA GLN A 31 -0.05 27.38 -44.51
C GLN A 31 0.01 25.86 -44.32
N ASN A 32 0.47 25.12 -45.34
CA ASN A 32 0.65 23.68 -45.26
C ASN A 32 1.69 23.27 -44.20
N ILE A 33 2.81 24.00 -44.12
CA ILE A 33 3.83 23.78 -43.06
C ILE A 33 3.21 24.01 -41.68
N GLY A 34 2.44 25.09 -41.51
CA GLY A 34 1.74 25.38 -40.25
C GLY A 34 0.84 24.22 -39.80
N ILE A 35 0.02 23.69 -40.71
CA ILE A 35 -0.88 22.56 -40.42
C ILE A 35 -0.08 21.32 -39.99
N VAL A 36 1.01 21.00 -40.68
CA VAL A 36 1.86 19.84 -40.34
C VAL A 36 2.48 19.99 -38.95
N VAL A 37 3.00 21.17 -38.61
CA VAL A 37 3.57 21.45 -37.29
C VAL A 37 2.50 21.32 -36.20
N THR A 38 1.31 21.87 -36.41
CA THR A 38 0.21 21.75 -35.44
C THR A 38 -0.20 20.29 -35.22
N LEU A 39 -0.22 19.46 -36.27
CA LEU A 39 -0.50 18.03 -36.15
C LEU A 39 0.57 17.29 -35.34
N ILE A 40 1.85 17.61 -35.56
CA ILE A 40 2.96 16.99 -34.81
C ILE A 40 2.88 17.35 -33.32
N VAL A 41 2.65 18.63 -33.01
CA VAL A 41 2.50 19.09 -31.63
C VAL A 41 1.27 18.43 -30.98
N GLY A 42 0.15 18.35 -31.69
CA GLY A 42 -1.05 17.63 -31.23
C GLY A 42 -0.75 16.18 -30.89
N ALA A 43 -0.09 15.45 -31.78
CA ALA A 43 0.30 14.05 -31.55
C ALA A 43 1.25 13.90 -30.34
N ALA A 44 2.23 14.79 -30.19
CA ALA A 44 3.16 14.76 -29.06
C ALA A 44 2.46 15.02 -27.71
N THR A 45 1.49 15.93 -27.67
CA THR A 45 0.72 16.20 -26.44
C THR A 45 -0.14 15.00 -26.03
N VAL A 46 -0.82 14.36 -26.99
CA VAL A 46 -1.61 13.15 -26.73
C VAL A 46 -0.72 12.01 -26.24
N TRP A 47 0.44 11.80 -26.87
CA TRP A 47 1.39 10.78 -26.44
C TRP A 47 1.90 11.02 -25.02
N LYS A 48 2.24 12.28 -24.68
CA LYS A 48 2.65 12.65 -23.32
C LYS A 48 1.57 12.38 -22.28
N ILE A 49 0.33 12.77 -22.55
CA ILE A 49 -0.80 12.52 -21.63
C ILE A 49 -0.94 11.02 -21.37
N TRP A 50 -0.78 10.19 -22.40
CA TRP A 50 -0.87 8.74 -22.26
C TRP A 50 0.23 8.17 -21.37
N SER A 51 1.49 8.61 -21.59
CA SER A 51 2.63 8.24 -20.74
C SER A 51 2.46 8.69 -19.28
N ASP A 52 1.93 9.91 -19.07
CA ASP A 52 1.72 10.46 -17.73
C ASP A 52 0.62 9.69 -16.97
N ILE A 53 -0.42 9.18 -17.67
CA ILE A 53 -1.47 8.35 -17.06
C ILE A 53 -0.89 7.04 -16.52
N ASP A 54 -0.08 6.35 -17.30
CA ASP A 54 0.51 5.07 -16.87
C ASP A 54 1.48 5.26 -15.70
N THR A 55 2.30 6.32 -15.76
CA THR A 55 3.21 6.67 -14.67
C THR A 55 2.43 7.01 -13.39
N SER A 56 1.33 7.75 -13.51
CA SER A 56 0.46 8.11 -12.38
C SER A 56 -0.21 6.89 -11.74
N ARG A 57 -0.61 5.89 -12.54
CA ARG A 57 -1.17 4.63 -12.02
C ARG A 57 -0.14 3.83 -11.23
N ALA A 58 1.08 3.71 -11.76
CA ALA A 58 2.17 3.03 -11.07
C ALA A 58 2.51 3.73 -9.74
N GLN A 59 2.52 5.06 -9.72
CA GLN A 59 2.73 5.84 -8.49
C GLN A 59 1.63 5.61 -7.45
N LYS A 60 0.35 5.57 -7.85
CA LYS A 60 -0.76 5.29 -6.94
C LYS A 60 -0.68 3.91 -6.30
N ILE A 61 -0.37 2.89 -7.09
CA ILE A 61 -0.21 1.52 -6.57
C ILE A 61 0.93 1.46 -5.55
N ASN A 62 2.05 2.14 -5.84
CA ASN A 62 3.19 2.17 -4.92
C ASN A 62 2.89 2.99 -3.66
N SER A 63 2.15 4.09 -3.77
CA SER A 63 1.76 4.89 -2.61
C SER A 63 0.80 4.13 -1.70
N GLU A 64 -0.19 3.42 -2.26
CA GLU A 64 -1.12 2.60 -1.48
C GLU A 64 -0.40 1.49 -0.71
N LYS A 65 0.56 0.80 -1.36
CA LYS A 65 1.40 -0.21 -0.67
C LYS A 65 2.22 0.41 0.45
N LEU A 66 2.82 1.57 0.20
CA LEU A 66 3.62 2.28 1.19
C LEU A 66 2.76 2.72 2.39
N GLU A 67 1.54 3.20 2.14
CA GLU A 67 0.58 3.59 3.18
C GLU A 67 0.17 2.40 4.05
N ARG A 68 -0.16 1.25 3.43
CA ARG A 68 -0.45 0.01 4.17
C ARG A 68 0.71 -0.41 5.07
N THR A 69 1.94 -0.39 4.54
CA THR A 69 3.14 -0.72 5.31
C THR A 69 3.36 0.27 6.45
N LYS A 70 3.19 1.57 6.21
CA LYS A 70 3.32 2.60 7.26
C LYS A 70 2.30 2.38 8.38
N PHE A 71 1.05 2.13 8.02
CA PHE A 71 -0.01 1.88 8.98
C PHE A 71 0.25 0.60 9.79
N PHE A 72 0.70 -0.47 9.13
CA PHE A 72 1.15 -1.68 9.82
C PHE A 72 2.26 -1.42 10.84
N LEU A 73 3.32 -0.72 10.41
CA LEU A 73 4.45 -0.37 11.27
C LEU A 73 4.01 0.53 12.43
N GLU A 74 3.04 1.41 12.21
CA GLU A 74 2.46 2.24 13.26
C GLU A 74 1.70 1.43 14.30
N GLN A 75 0.89 0.43 13.90
CA GLN A 75 0.23 -0.47 14.84
C GLN A 75 1.25 -1.31 15.63
N HIS A 76 2.26 -1.84 14.93
CA HIS A 76 3.34 -2.57 15.58
C HIS A 76 4.08 -1.68 16.59
N ARG A 77 4.40 -0.43 16.24
CA ARG A 77 5.02 0.50 17.16
C ARG A 77 4.12 0.83 18.35
N ARG A 78 2.82 1.06 18.12
CA ARG A 78 1.83 1.33 19.18
C ARG A 78 1.81 0.24 20.24
N LEU A 79 1.96 -1.03 19.84
CA LEU A 79 2.02 -2.15 20.77
C LEU A 79 3.17 -2.01 21.79
N PHE A 80 4.31 -1.45 21.39
CA PHE A 80 5.50 -1.30 22.25
C PHE A 80 5.66 0.10 22.87
N ASP A 81 5.06 1.14 22.28
CA ASP A 81 5.17 2.52 22.75
C ASP A 81 4.06 2.90 23.75
N ASP A 82 2.89 2.27 23.65
CA ASP A 82 1.80 2.49 24.61
C ASP A 82 2.12 1.82 25.95
N GLN A 83 2.13 2.60 27.03
CA GLN A 83 2.56 2.14 28.36
C GLN A 83 1.71 0.97 28.87
N ASP A 84 0.39 1.00 28.68
CA ASP A 84 -0.49 -0.06 29.17
C ASP A 84 -0.26 -1.37 28.42
N LEU A 85 -0.15 -1.30 27.08
CA LEU A 85 0.10 -2.48 26.25
C LEU A 85 1.48 -3.06 26.53
N LYS A 86 2.48 -2.20 26.66
CA LYS A 86 3.86 -2.60 26.96
C LYS A 86 3.96 -3.31 28.31
N GLU A 87 3.27 -2.81 29.33
CA GLU A 87 3.25 -3.45 30.65
C GLU A 87 2.62 -4.85 30.57
N VAL A 88 1.51 -5.01 29.85
CA VAL A 88 0.90 -6.32 29.63
C VAL A 88 1.87 -7.28 28.92
N LEU A 89 2.53 -6.83 27.85
CA LEU A 89 3.47 -7.65 27.08
C LEU A 89 4.66 -8.16 27.90
N GLN A 90 5.08 -7.42 28.94
CA GLN A 90 6.19 -7.87 29.79
C GLN A 90 5.86 -9.14 30.56
N TYR A 91 4.58 -9.35 30.88
CA TYR A 91 4.12 -10.45 31.74
C TYR A 91 3.35 -11.53 30.98
N ILE A 92 2.92 -11.25 29.73
CA ILE A 92 2.02 -12.13 28.96
C ILE A 92 2.66 -13.46 28.55
N ASP A 93 3.98 -13.46 28.28
CA ASP A 93 4.69 -14.66 27.83
C ASP A 93 4.80 -15.72 28.94
N GLY A 94 4.86 -15.28 30.20
CA GLY A 94 4.91 -16.13 31.39
C GLY A 94 3.56 -16.40 32.05
N ASP A 95 2.51 -15.64 31.67
CA ASP A 95 1.24 -15.53 32.39
C ASP A 95 1.47 -15.21 33.87
N ASP A 96 2.28 -14.18 34.16
CA ASP A 96 2.64 -13.84 35.55
C ASP A 96 1.41 -13.43 36.37
N ASP A 97 1.45 -13.68 37.69
CA ASP A 97 0.37 -13.42 38.63
C ASP A 97 -0.04 -11.94 38.72
N VAL A 98 0.87 -11.04 38.37
CA VAL A 98 0.64 -9.60 38.24
C VAL A 98 -0.53 -9.29 37.31
N LEU A 99 -0.73 -10.09 36.24
CA LEU A 99 -1.81 -9.87 35.27
C LEU A 99 -3.21 -10.08 35.86
N ALA A 100 -3.33 -10.83 36.96
CA ALA A 100 -4.60 -11.09 37.63
C ALA A 100 -5.04 -9.94 38.55
N GLN A 101 -4.13 -9.00 38.84
CA GLN A 101 -4.39 -7.90 39.76
C GLN A 101 -5.40 -6.91 39.15
N PRO A 102 -6.30 -6.31 39.96
CA PRO A 102 -7.30 -5.36 39.48
C PRO A 102 -6.75 -4.19 38.65
N GLU A 103 -5.51 -3.77 38.93
CA GLU A 103 -4.81 -2.71 38.20
C GLU A 103 -4.50 -3.08 36.74
N TYR A 104 -4.49 -4.37 36.41
CA TYR A 104 -4.22 -4.88 35.05
C TYR A 104 -5.48 -5.22 34.26
N TRP A 105 -6.67 -5.31 34.88
CA TRP A 105 -7.89 -5.70 34.18
C TRP A 105 -8.20 -4.81 32.97
N ASP A 106 -8.10 -3.48 33.12
CA ASP A 106 -8.34 -2.55 32.02
C ASP A 106 -7.22 -2.57 30.97
N LYS A 107 -5.97 -2.82 31.38
CA LYS A 107 -4.83 -2.95 30.46
C LYS A 107 -4.94 -4.22 29.62
N ASN A 108 -5.34 -5.33 30.24
CA ASN A 108 -5.61 -6.60 29.58
C ASN A 108 -6.77 -6.45 28.57
N ARG A 109 -7.85 -5.76 28.95
CA ARG A 109 -8.95 -5.42 28.00
C ARG A 109 -8.45 -4.57 26.83
N LYS A 110 -7.60 -3.58 27.09
CA LYS A 110 -6.99 -2.75 26.04
C LYS A 110 -6.16 -3.59 25.07
N PHE A 111 -5.42 -4.58 25.58
CA PHE A 111 -4.69 -5.54 24.74
C PHE A 111 -5.63 -6.40 23.89
N LEU A 112 -6.73 -6.91 24.46
CA LEU A 112 -7.74 -7.66 23.70
C LEU A 112 -8.30 -6.82 22.56
N VAL A 113 -8.72 -5.58 22.85
CA VAL A 113 -9.22 -4.63 21.84
C VAL A 113 -8.18 -4.37 20.76
N PHE A 114 -6.90 -4.20 21.12
CA PHE A 114 -5.83 -4.02 20.15
C PHE A 114 -5.75 -5.19 19.15
N ILE A 115 -5.82 -6.44 19.62
CA ILE A 115 -5.82 -7.61 18.73
C ILE A 115 -7.11 -7.68 17.88
N GLU A 116 -8.27 -7.31 18.44
CA GLU A 116 -9.51 -7.21 17.64
C GLU A 116 -9.41 -6.16 16.54
N GLU A 117 -8.80 -5.01 16.82
CA GLU A 117 -8.51 -3.98 15.81
C GLU A 117 -7.62 -4.55 14.70
N ILE A 118 -6.58 -5.31 15.02
CA ILE A 118 -5.75 -6.00 14.01
C ILE A 118 -6.61 -6.96 13.16
N GLN A 119 -7.47 -7.77 13.78
CA GLN A 119 -8.34 -8.69 13.06
C GLN A 119 -9.35 -7.94 12.16
N LEU A 120 -9.87 -6.79 12.59
CA LEU A 120 -10.74 -5.94 11.77
C LEU A 120 -10.00 -5.42 10.54
N LEU A 121 -8.75 -4.98 10.71
CA LEU A 121 -7.91 -4.47 9.63
C LEU A 121 -7.52 -5.55 8.61
N ILE A 122 -7.33 -6.78 9.07
CA ILE A 122 -7.18 -7.96 8.22
C ILE A 122 -8.47 -8.21 7.43
N ASN A 123 -9.62 -8.23 8.12
CA ASN A 123 -10.92 -8.46 7.48
C ASN A 123 -11.25 -7.39 6.42
N SER A 124 -10.76 -6.15 6.60
CA SER A 124 -10.92 -5.06 5.62
C SER A 124 -9.89 -5.10 4.47
N GLY A 125 -8.97 -6.07 4.46
CA GLY A 125 -7.92 -6.20 3.45
C GLY A 125 -6.85 -5.10 3.49
N LEU A 126 -6.75 -4.37 4.61
CA LEU A 126 -5.75 -3.32 4.81
C LEU A 126 -4.41 -3.92 5.25
N LEU A 127 -4.46 -4.98 6.05
CA LEU A 127 -3.30 -5.71 6.53
C LEU A 127 -3.27 -7.14 5.99
N ASP A 128 -2.06 -7.64 5.79
CA ASP A 128 -1.81 -9.02 5.40
C ASP A 128 -1.93 -9.95 6.62
N GLU A 129 -2.75 -10.99 6.50
CA GLU A 129 -3.05 -11.90 7.60
C GLU A 129 -1.82 -12.71 8.04
N ASP A 130 -1.02 -13.20 7.09
CA ASP A 130 0.17 -14.01 7.40
C ASP A 130 1.18 -13.20 8.22
N VAL A 131 1.44 -11.96 7.80
CA VAL A 131 2.37 -11.06 8.50
C VAL A 131 1.83 -10.70 9.89
N CYS A 132 0.54 -10.41 10.01
CA CYS A 132 -0.07 -10.09 11.30
C CYS A 132 -0.04 -11.26 12.28
N LEU A 133 -0.38 -12.48 11.83
CA LEU A 133 -0.32 -13.67 12.68
C LEU A 133 1.11 -13.99 13.09
N TYR A 134 2.09 -13.79 12.21
CA TYR A 134 3.50 -13.96 12.56
C TYR A 134 3.94 -13.00 13.67
N MET A 135 3.57 -11.71 13.58
CA MET A 135 4.03 -10.69 14.52
C MET A 135 3.24 -10.68 15.86
N PHE A 136 1.91 -10.80 15.79
CA PHE A 136 1.04 -10.61 16.96
C PHE A 136 0.41 -11.90 17.47
N GLY A 137 0.39 -12.96 16.64
CA GLY A 137 -0.31 -14.19 16.95
C GLY A 137 0.25 -14.92 18.17
N HIS A 138 1.56 -14.81 18.44
CA HIS A 138 2.16 -15.38 19.64
C HIS A 138 1.52 -14.79 20.92
N TYR A 139 1.52 -13.47 21.05
CA TYR A 139 0.96 -12.77 22.21
C TYR A 139 -0.55 -13.00 22.33
N ALA A 140 -1.28 -13.04 21.21
CA ALA A 140 -2.70 -13.37 21.22
C ALA A 140 -2.96 -14.79 21.73
N SER A 141 -2.12 -15.76 21.36
CA SER A 141 -2.21 -17.12 21.89
C SER A 141 -1.86 -17.20 23.38
N CYS A 142 -0.83 -16.49 23.84
CA CYS A 142 -0.49 -16.40 25.25
C CYS A 142 -1.66 -15.83 26.07
N ALA A 143 -2.25 -14.71 25.62
CA ALA A 143 -3.43 -14.11 26.24
C ALA A 143 -4.65 -15.03 26.28
N MET A 144 -4.88 -15.80 25.20
CA MET A 144 -6.02 -16.72 25.13
C MET A 144 -5.89 -17.92 26.09
N ASN A 145 -4.65 -18.34 26.37
CA ASN A 145 -4.37 -19.51 27.20
C ASN A 145 -3.96 -19.14 28.65
N GLY A 146 -3.65 -17.87 28.93
CA GLY A 146 -3.19 -17.37 30.22
C GLY A 146 -4.33 -17.22 31.22
N LYS A 147 -4.24 -17.92 32.35
CA LYS A 147 -5.26 -17.90 33.40
C LYS A 147 -5.24 -16.58 34.17
N ASN A 148 -4.06 -16.06 34.46
CA ASN A 148 -3.92 -14.80 35.19
C ASN A 148 -4.37 -13.63 34.31
N PHE A 149 -4.06 -13.67 33.01
CA PHE A 149 -4.55 -12.69 32.05
C PHE A 149 -6.09 -12.60 31.99
N MET A 150 -6.78 -13.75 32.04
CA MET A 150 -8.24 -13.84 31.94
C MET A 150 -9.00 -13.37 33.20
N GLU A 151 -8.31 -13.21 34.33
CA GLU A 151 -8.95 -12.82 35.59
C GLU A 151 -9.57 -11.42 35.50
N GLY A 152 -10.80 -11.26 36.00
CA GLY A 152 -11.53 -9.98 35.92
C GLY A 152 -12.07 -9.61 34.53
N ILE A 153 -11.98 -10.51 33.55
CA ILE A 153 -12.46 -10.32 32.18
C ILE A 153 -13.50 -11.38 31.83
N ASP A 154 -14.63 -10.94 31.27
CA ASP A 154 -15.61 -11.85 30.71
C ASP A 154 -15.11 -12.39 29.36
N PHE A 155 -14.54 -13.60 29.37
CA PHE A 155 -14.08 -14.33 28.19
C PHE A 155 -15.18 -15.12 27.47
N THR A 156 -16.46 -14.76 27.60
CA THR A 156 -17.53 -15.37 26.81
C THR A 156 -17.35 -15.11 25.30
N ASP A 157 -17.82 -16.03 24.45
CA ASP A 157 -17.69 -15.93 22.99
C ASP A 157 -18.37 -14.70 22.39
N GLY A 158 -19.32 -14.10 23.11
CA GLY A 158 -20.06 -12.93 22.66
C GLY A 158 -19.27 -11.62 22.67
N HIS A 159 -18.25 -11.49 23.52
CA HIS A 159 -17.52 -10.22 23.72
C HIS A 159 -16.22 -10.14 22.91
N TRP A 160 -15.48 -11.25 22.78
CA TRP A 160 -14.12 -11.26 22.22
C TRP A 160 -13.96 -12.19 21.01
N GLY A 161 -15.00 -12.27 20.18
CA GLY A 161 -15.06 -13.21 19.06
C GLY A 161 -13.97 -12.98 18.01
N LEU A 162 -13.60 -11.73 17.74
CA LEU A 162 -12.56 -11.42 16.75
C LEU A 162 -11.16 -11.76 17.29
N PHE A 163 -10.93 -11.46 18.57
CA PHE A 163 -9.69 -11.85 19.26
C PHE A 163 -9.50 -13.36 19.25
N LYS A 164 -10.54 -14.12 19.63
CA LYS A 164 -10.50 -15.59 19.64
C LYS A 164 -10.26 -16.15 18.25
N LYS A 165 -10.94 -15.61 17.24
CA LYS A 165 -10.72 -15.99 15.84
C LYS A 165 -9.24 -15.82 15.47
N PHE A 166 -8.65 -14.67 15.77
CA PHE A 166 -7.24 -14.39 15.48
C PHE A 166 -6.29 -15.38 16.19
N ALA A 167 -6.48 -15.62 17.48
CA ALA A 167 -5.66 -16.54 18.25
C ALA A 167 -5.79 -18.00 17.79
N ILE A 168 -7.01 -18.46 17.46
CA ILE A 168 -7.27 -19.81 16.93
C ILE A 168 -6.61 -20.01 15.56
N GLU A 169 -6.68 -19.00 14.69
CA GLU A 169 -6.04 -19.05 13.37
C GLU A 169 -4.51 -19.18 13.51
N TYR A 170 -3.90 -18.40 14.41
CA TYR A 170 -2.47 -18.52 14.72
C TYR A 170 -2.10 -19.93 15.20
N GLU A 171 -2.84 -20.49 16.17
CA GLU A 171 -2.58 -21.83 16.69
C GLU A 171 -2.74 -22.92 15.61
N SER A 172 -3.68 -22.73 14.68
CA SER A 172 -3.87 -23.62 13.54
C SER A 172 -2.67 -23.58 12.58
N ARG A 173 -2.15 -22.39 12.27
CA ARG A 173 -0.95 -22.21 11.43
C ARG A 173 0.34 -22.71 12.11
N LYS A 174 0.50 -22.46 13.42
CA LYS A 174 1.64 -22.93 14.20
C LYS A 174 1.80 -24.46 14.15
N LYS A 175 0.69 -25.21 14.23
CA LYS A 175 0.69 -26.68 14.11
C LYS A 175 1.14 -27.16 12.72
N LEU A 176 0.76 -26.45 11.65
CA LEU A 176 1.20 -26.77 10.29
C LEU A 176 2.72 -26.61 10.13
N TYR A 177 3.29 -25.50 10.62
CA TYR A 177 4.73 -25.28 10.57
C TYR A 177 5.53 -26.33 11.36
N SER A 178 5.08 -26.66 12.57
CA SER A 178 5.70 -27.72 13.39
C SER A 178 5.64 -29.09 12.69
N THR A 179 4.51 -29.43 12.08
CA THR A 179 4.33 -30.72 11.37
C THR A 179 5.22 -30.83 10.12
N ASN A 180 5.36 -29.75 9.36
CA ASN A 180 6.18 -29.73 8.14
C ASN A 180 7.68 -29.80 8.47
N TYR A 181 8.14 -29.06 9.50
CA TYR A 181 9.53 -29.12 9.96
C TYR A 181 9.96 -30.53 10.40
N VAL A 182 9.08 -31.26 11.10
CA VAL A 182 9.35 -32.65 11.53
C VAL A 182 9.39 -33.63 10.34
N LYS A 183 8.67 -33.36 9.26
CA LYS A 183 8.74 -34.18 8.03
C LYS A 183 10.06 -33.95 7.28
N ASP A 184 10.51 -32.70 7.19
CA ASP A 184 11.75 -32.35 6.48
C ASP A 184 13.01 -32.83 7.21
N LEU A 185 12.97 -32.96 8.54
CA LEU A 185 14.07 -33.57 9.33
C LEU A 185 14.15 -35.10 9.23
N LYS A 186 13.11 -35.76 8.70
CA LYS A 186 13.04 -37.22 8.55
C LYS A 186 13.37 -37.71 7.14
N ASN A 187 13.63 -36.78 6.20
CA ASN A 187 14.15 -37.03 4.86
C ASN A 187 15.62 -36.62 4.78
#